data_AF-A0A5Q4EER4-F1
#
_entry.id   AF-A0A5Q4EER4-F1
#
_cell.length_a   1.000
_cell.length_b   1.000
_cell.length_c   1.000
_cell.angle_alpha   90.00
_cell.angle_beta   90.00
_cell.angle_gamma   90.00
#
_symmetry.space_group_name_H-M   'P 1'
#
loop_
_entity.id
_entity.type
_entity.pdbx_description
1 polymer ?
#
loop_
_entity_poly.entity_id
_entity_poly.type
_entity_poly.pdbx_seq_one_letter_code
_entity_poly.pdbx_strand_id
1 'polypeptide(L)'
;MKKALFYLILLLPFIVHGGNSSEVKQQQVGNERISFTLDLTLILEGPYTPGKETLMHTALHDNNLLPHSQPFNPHLPYHGNVIPVWYYPGNESVAYIPVGVVDWVLVEVRDASQGDFAYTNSARARKPGFLLNTGKITGIDGELLSFGVDIEFGLFVVVYHRNHLSVMTPQPLENVNGSYTWEARFISKFIPKQVKQPLTAGKSL
;
A
#
# COMPACT_ATOMS: atom_id res chain seq x y z
N MET A 1 -4.66 -15.21 70.56
CA MET A 1 -5.37 -13.92 70.35
C MET A 1 -5.75 -13.82 68.89
N LYS A 2 -7.04 -13.75 68.61
CA LYS A 2 -7.68 -13.86 67.29
C LYS A 2 -7.56 -12.54 66.52
N LYS A 3 -7.41 -12.63 65.19
CA LYS A 3 -8.29 -11.98 64.19
C LYS A 3 -7.94 -12.49 62.79
N ALA A 4 -8.75 -13.45 62.32
CA ALA A 4 -8.86 -13.81 60.91
C ALA A 4 -9.86 -12.84 60.26
N LEU A 5 -9.55 -12.32 59.07
CA LEU A 5 -10.49 -11.55 58.27
C LEU A 5 -11.01 -12.45 57.13
N PHE A 6 -12.28 -12.80 57.25
CA PHE A 6 -13.08 -13.60 56.32
C PHE A 6 -13.69 -12.64 55.30
N TYR A 7 -13.51 -12.87 54.00
CA TYR A 7 -14.33 -12.23 52.96
C TYR A 7 -15.55 -13.11 52.70
N LEU A 8 -16.72 -12.62 53.11
CA LEU A 8 -18.02 -13.27 52.97
C LEU A 8 -18.68 -12.79 51.68
N ILE A 9 -18.90 -13.71 50.73
CA ILE A 9 -19.78 -13.51 49.57
C ILE A 9 -21.22 -13.66 50.08
N LEU A 10 -21.99 -12.58 50.06
CA LEU A 10 -23.43 -12.58 50.31
C LEU A 10 -24.16 -12.29 49.00
N LEU A 11 -24.77 -13.34 48.43
CA LEU A 11 -25.79 -13.24 47.39
C LEU A 11 -27.11 -12.81 48.03
N LEU A 12 -27.63 -11.65 47.66
CA LEU A 12 -29.03 -11.27 47.92
C LEU A 12 -29.84 -11.38 46.61
N PRO A 13 -31.10 -11.82 46.66
CA PRO A 13 -31.92 -11.99 45.47
C PRO A 13 -32.43 -10.64 44.96
N PHE A 14 -32.29 -10.44 43.65
CA PHE A 14 -32.92 -9.34 42.92
C PHE A 14 -34.45 -9.51 42.95
N ILE A 15 -35.16 -8.60 43.62
CA ILE A 15 -36.59 -8.35 43.39
C ILE A 15 -36.68 -7.15 42.45
N VAL A 16 -37.05 -7.37 41.19
CA VAL A 16 -37.35 -6.29 40.24
C VAL A 16 -38.84 -5.94 40.36
N HIS A 17 -39.13 -4.78 40.97
CA HIS A 17 -40.41 -4.09 40.76
C HIS A 17 -40.30 -3.18 39.54
N GLY A 18 -41.30 -3.26 38.67
CA GLY A 18 -41.35 -2.56 37.40
C GLY A 18 -41.35 -1.04 37.54
N GLY A 19 -40.49 -0.41 36.76
CA GLY A 19 -40.47 1.02 36.50
C GLY A 19 -39.71 1.25 35.20
N ASN A 20 -40.39 1.80 34.19
CA ASN A 20 -39.80 2.17 32.91
C ASN A 20 -38.53 3.00 33.13
N SER A 21 -37.38 2.42 32.81
CA SER A 21 -36.14 3.15 32.58
C SER A 21 -35.53 2.58 31.32
N SER A 22 -35.36 3.46 30.34
CA SER A 22 -34.76 3.18 29.05
C SER A 22 -33.46 2.43 29.24
N GLU A 23 -33.34 1.25 28.65
CA GLU A 23 -32.08 0.53 28.56
C GLU A 23 -31.03 1.46 27.94
N VAL A 24 -30.13 1.99 28.76
CA VAL A 24 -28.86 2.51 28.27
C VAL A 24 -28.07 1.26 27.88
N LYS A 25 -28.28 0.82 26.63
CA LYS A 25 -27.35 -0.07 25.96
C LYS A 25 -26.02 0.66 25.98
N GLN A 26 -25.07 0.15 26.77
CA GLN A 26 -23.70 0.58 26.65
C GLN A 26 -23.27 0.25 25.22
N GLN A 27 -23.26 1.29 24.38
CA GLN A 27 -22.76 1.21 23.03
C GLN A 27 -21.28 0.89 23.18
N GLN A 28 -20.92 -0.37 22.93
CA GLN A 28 -19.56 -0.74 22.63
C GLN A 28 -19.14 0.18 21.47
N VAL A 29 -18.35 1.21 21.77
CA VAL A 29 -17.68 2.01 20.76
C VAL A 29 -16.61 1.09 20.19
N GLY A 30 -17.01 0.19 19.30
CA GLY A 30 -16.08 -0.41 18.38
C GLY A 30 -15.48 0.75 17.61
N ASN A 31 -14.16 0.92 17.65
CA ASN A 31 -13.47 1.76 16.69
C ASN A 31 -13.79 1.20 15.29
N GLU A 32 -14.84 1.70 14.65
CA GLU A 32 -15.15 1.40 13.26
C GLU A 32 -14.02 2.01 12.45
N ARG A 33 -13.06 1.18 12.05
CA ARG A 33 -12.02 1.60 11.15
C ARG A 33 -12.66 2.08 9.87
N ILE A 34 -12.30 3.30 9.45
CA ILE A 34 -12.81 3.84 8.19
C ILE A 34 -12.32 2.94 7.06
N SER A 35 -13.27 2.38 6.31
CA SER A 35 -12.96 1.56 5.13
C SER A 35 -13.01 2.43 3.88
N PHE A 36 -11.96 2.36 3.07
CA PHE A 36 -11.86 3.10 1.81
C PHE A 36 -11.18 2.26 0.72
N THR A 37 -11.46 2.57 -0.53
CA THR A 37 -10.83 1.95 -1.71
C THR A 37 -9.86 2.92 -2.38
N LEU A 38 -8.78 2.38 -2.95
CA LEU A 38 -7.82 3.16 -3.75
C LEU A 38 -7.97 2.85 -5.24
N ASP A 39 -8.28 3.86 -6.04
CA ASP A 39 -8.13 3.82 -7.50
C ASP A 39 -6.78 4.41 -7.90
N LEU A 40 -5.82 3.53 -8.20
CA LEU A 40 -4.45 3.91 -8.50
C LEU A 40 -4.14 3.64 -9.98
N THR A 41 -3.34 4.52 -10.57
CA THR A 41 -2.75 4.32 -11.90
C THR A 41 -1.25 4.49 -11.81
N LEU A 42 -0.50 3.49 -12.28
CA LEU A 42 0.95 3.43 -12.30
C LEU A 42 1.41 2.96 -13.68
N ILE A 43 2.45 3.59 -14.22
CA ILE A 43 3.12 3.13 -15.44
C ILE A 43 4.57 2.87 -15.07
N LEU A 44 5.01 1.63 -15.24
CA LEU A 44 6.40 1.27 -15.06
C LEU A 44 7.14 1.48 -16.38
N GLU A 45 8.32 2.07 -16.30
CA GLU A 45 9.10 2.44 -17.48
C GLU A 45 9.58 1.22 -18.28
N GLY A 46 10.05 0.17 -17.60
CA GLY A 46 10.51 -1.07 -18.23
C GLY A 46 9.46 -1.73 -19.14
N PRO A 47 8.21 -1.94 -18.68
CA PRO A 47 7.16 -2.47 -19.52
C PRO A 47 6.43 -1.42 -20.37
N TYR A 48 6.75 -0.13 -20.28
CA TYR A 48 6.05 0.92 -21.01
C TYR A 48 6.13 0.74 -22.54
N THR A 49 4.98 0.84 -23.21
CA THR A 49 4.88 0.76 -24.68
C THR A 49 4.23 2.03 -25.24
N PRO A 50 5.01 3.04 -25.64
CA PRO A 50 4.46 4.30 -26.14
C PRO A 50 3.65 4.10 -27.42
N GLY A 51 2.54 4.83 -27.54
CA GLY A 51 1.70 4.87 -28.76
C GLY A 51 0.84 3.62 -29.00
N LYS A 52 0.71 2.73 -28.01
CA LYS A 52 -0.19 1.56 -28.07
C LYS A 52 -1.45 1.79 -27.23
N GLU A 53 -2.51 1.01 -27.51
CA GLU A 53 -3.75 1.02 -26.73
C GLU A 53 -3.53 0.54 -25.29
N THR A 54 -2.68 -0.48 -25.10
CA THR A 54 -2.16 -0.86 -23.78
C THR A 54 -0.91 -0.05 -23.47
N LEU A 55 -0.85 0.52 -22.27
CA LEU A 55 0.24 1.39 -21.84
C LEU A 55 1.52 0.59 -21.56
N MET A 56 1.39 -0.69 -21.26
CA MET A 56 2.50 -1.58 -20.91
C MET A 56 2.40 -2.95 -21.59
N HIS A 57 3.52 -3.62 -21.82
CA HIS A 57 3.56 -5.02 -22.24
C HIS A 57 3.50 -5.98 -21.03
N THR A 58 3.06 -7.21 -21.28
CA THR A 58 2.81 -8.24 -20.26
C THR A 58 3.81 -9.39 -20.36
N ALA A 59 5.04 -9.12 -20.82
CA ALA A 59 6.01 -10.17 -21.12
C ALA A 59 6.24 -11.16 -19.97
N LEU A 60 6.18 -10.72 -18.70
CA LEU A 60 6.30 -11.63 -17.56
C LEU A 60 5.12 -12.59 -17.43
N HIS A 61 3.90 -12.11 -17.71
CA HIS A 61 2.70 -12.95 -17.76
C HIS A 61 2.77 -13.89 -18.96
N ASP A 62 3.04 -13.36 -20.15
CA ASP A 62 3.06 -14.11 -21.42
C ASP A 62 4.10 -15.25 -21.40
N ASN A 63 5.19 -15.07 -20.65
CA ASN A 63 6.26 -16.07 -20.48
C ASN A 63 6.13 -16.89 -19.18
N ASN A 64 5.02 -16.80 -18.44
CA ASN A 64 4.78 -17.51 -17.17
C ASN A 64 5.88 -17.29 -16.10
N LEU A 65 6.41 -16.06 -16.01
CA LEU A 65 7.45 -15.66 -15.06
C LEU A 65 6.89 -14.97 -13.80
N LEU A 66 5.58 -14.78 -13.72
CA LEU A 66 4.90 -14.25 -12.54
C LEU A 66 4.61 -15.40 -11.54
N PRO A 67 5.06 -15.30 -10.28
CA PRO A 67 4.76 -16.29 -9.26
C PRO A 67 3.27 -16.23 -8.91
N HIS A 68 2.69 -17.37 -8.58
CA HIS A 68 1.30 -17.48 -8.17
C HIS A 68 1.07 -16.99 -6.72
N SER A 69 2.12 -16.95 -5.91
CA SER A 69 2.11 -16.34 -4.58
C SER A 69 2.75 -14.95 -4.63
N GLN A 70 2.25 -14.04 -3.81
CA GLN A 70 2.81 -12.69 -3.71
C GLN A 70 4.31 -12.75 -3.32
N PRO A 71 5.18 -11.94 -3.94
CA PRO A 71 6.64 -12.12 -3.86
C PRO A 71 7.32 -11.34 -2.72
N PHE A 72 6.58 -10.66 -1.87
CA PHE A 72 7.09 -9.74 -0.85
C PHE A 72 7.32 -10.41 0.53
N ASN A 73 7.23 -11.74 0.61
CA ASN A 73 7.54 -12.55 1.81
C ASN A 73 8.73 -13.52 1.60
N PRO A 74 9.94 -13.06 1.24
CA PRO A 74 11.08 -13.94 1.07
C PRO A 74 11.59 -14.46 2.43
N HIS A 75 12.38 -15.55 2.39
CA HIS A 75 13.17 -15.97 3.54
C HIS A 75 14.16 -14.88 3.95
N LEU A 76 14.26 -14.64 5.26
CA LEU A 76 15.16 -13.65 5.85
C LEU A 76 16.36 -14.35 6.51
N PRO A 77 17.59 -13.80 6.41
CA PRO A 77 17.91 -12.49 5.82
C PRO A 77 17.92 -12.52 4.28
N TYR A 78 17.25 -11.55 3.67
CA TYR A 78 17.20 -11.43 2.21
C TYR A 78 18.45 -10.67 1.73
N HIS A 79 19.39 -11.37 1.11
CA HIS A 79 20.70 -10.82 0.68
C HIS A 79 21.43 -10.05 1.80
N GLY A 80 21.42 -10.58 3.02
CA GLY A 80 22.03 -9.94 4.19
C GLY A 80 21.20 -8.82 4.82
N ASN A 81 20.07 -8.44 4.23
CA ASN A 81 19.09 -7.56 4.87
C ASN A 81 18.16 -8.36 5.77
N VAL A 82 18.22 -8.10 7.07
CA VAL A 82 17.41 -8.80 8.07
C VAL A 82 15.93 -8.45 7.99
N ILE A 83 15.56 -7.24 7.53
CA ILE A 83 14.17 -6.79 7.35
C ILE A 83 14.12 -5.76 6.20
N PRO A 84 13.92 -6.19 4.94
CA PRO A 84 13.71 -5.28 3.82
C PRO A 84 12.52 -4.35 4.05
N VAL A 85 12.63 -3.10 3.60
CA VAL A 85 11.56 -2.09 3.79
C VAL A 85 10.22 -2.53 3.21
N TRP A 86 10.24 -3.27 2.09
CA TRP A 86 9.07 -3.82 1.40
C TRP A 86 8.61 -5.19 1.93
N TYR A 87 9.22 -5.72 3.00
CA TYR A 87 8.85 -7.01 3.55
C TYR A 87 7.37 -7.06 3.96
N TYR A 88 6.65 -8.07 3.52
CA TYR A 88 5.25 -8.25 3.80
C TYR A 88 4.94 -9.73 4.06
N PRO A 89 4.60 -10.12 5.30
CA PRO A 89 4.46 -11.52 5.70
C PRO A 89 3.13 -12.17 5.29
N GLY A 90 2.34 -11.53 4.41
CA GLY A 90 1.09 -12.09 3.91
C GLY A 90 1.31 -13.31 3.01
N ASN A 91 0.23 -14.06 2.79
CA ASN A 91 0.25 -15.35 2.07
C ASN A 91 -0.72 -15.36 0.86
N GLU A 92 -1.06 -14.18 0.35
CA GLU A 92 -1.92 -14.02 -0.82
C GLU A 92 -1.36 -14.79 -2.00
N SER A 93 -2.23 -15.59 -2.62
CA SER A 93 -1.91 -16.40 -3.78
C SER A 93 -3.14 -16.56 -4.66
N VAL A 94 -2.90 -16.87 -5.93
CA VAL A 94 -3.94 -17.13 -6.93
C VAL A 94 -3.69 -18.44 -7.64
N ALA A 95 -4.75 -19.09 -8.12
CA ALA A 95 -4.61 -20.30 -8.92
C ALA A 95 -4.02 -20.03 -10.31
N TYR A 96 -4.33 -18.85 -10.87
CA TYR A 96 -3.85 -18.38 -12.16
C TYR A 96 -3.67 -16.86 -12.10
N ILE A 97 -2.69 -16.34 -12.85
CA ILE A 97 -2.53 -14.90 -13.02
C ILE A 97 -3.43 -14.43 -14.18
N PRO A 98 -4.34 -13.45 -13.96
CA PRO A 98 -5.21 -12.95 -15.01
C PRO A 98 -4.44 -12.36 -16.21
N VAL A 99 -5.06 -12.40 -17.40
CA VAL A 99 -4.49 -11.76 -18.58
C VAL A 99 -4.38 -10.25 -18.37
N GLY A 100 -3.36 -9.63 -18.96
CA GLY A 100 -3.16 -8.18 -18.83
C GLY A 100 -2.34 -7.78 -17.60
N VAL A 101 -2.00 -8.71 -16.70
CA VAL A 101 -1.11 -8.42 -15.57
C VAL A 101 0.32 -8.19 -16.05
N VAL A 102 0.89 -7.06 -15.66
CA VAL A 102 2.29 -6.69 -15.91
C VAL A 102 3.19 -7.27 -14.83
N ASP A 103 2.83 -7.05 -13.55
CA ASP A 103 3.61 -7.49 -12.39
C ASP A 103 2.78 -7.50 -11.10
N TRP A 104 3.32 -8.11 -10.05
CA TRP A 104 2.93 -7.90 -8.67
C TRP A 104 3.44 -6.56 -8.16
N VAL A 105 2.60 -5.87 -7.38
CA VAL A 105 2.96 -4.68 -6.62
C VAL A 105 2.52 -4.83 -5.17
N LEU A 106 3.19 -4.14 -4.26
CA LEU A 106 2.80 -4.01 -2.86
C LEU A 106 2.44 -2.54 -2.62
N VAL A 107 1.16 -2.30 -2.31
CA VAL A 107 0.66 -0.96 -1.99
C VAL A 107 0.67 -0.79 -0.48
N GLU A 108 1.38 0.22 -0.02
CA GLU A 108 1.46 0.65 1.37
C GLU A 108 0.75 2.00 1.54
N VAL A 109 -0.09 2.09 2.56
CA VAL A 109 -0.70 3.34 3.00
C VAL A 109 0.01 3.86 4.25
N ARG A 110 0.32 5.15 4.25
CA ARG A 110 0.99 5.87 5.33
C ARG A 110 0.12 7.04 5.79
N ASP A 111 0.23 7.37 7.06
CA ASP A 111 -0.49 8.48 7.69
C ASP A 111 0.48 9.50 8.27
N ALA A 112 0.55 10.69 7.69
CA ALA A 112 1.48 11.74 8.09
C ALA A 112 0.89 13.13 7.85
N SER A 113 1.42 14.13 8.54
CA SER A 113 0.99 15.54 8.38
C SER A 113 1.53 16.18 7.09
N GLN A 114 2.63 15.67 6.53
CA GLN A 114 3.22 16.11 5.28
C GLN A 114 4.09 15.01 4.66
N GLY A 115 4.35 15.11 3.35
CA GLY A 115 5.07 14.08 2.59
C GLY A 115 6.47 13.79 3.11
N ASP A 116 7.19 14.82 3.56
CA ASP A 116 8.55 14.67 4.12
C ASP A 116 8.58 13.85 5.42
N PHE A 117 7.43 13.67 6.09
CA PHE A 117 7.30 12.87 7.32
C PHE A 117 6.58 11.53 7.08
N ALA A 118 6.21 11.22 5.83
CA ALA A 118 5.58 9.95 5.47
C ALA A 118 6.64 8.84 5.38
N TYR A 119 7.38 8.57 6.47
CA TYR A 119 8.41 7.54 6.56
C TYR A 119 7.83 6.12 6.75
N THR A 120 8.68 5.11 6.77
CA THR A 120 8.25 3.71 6.95
C THR A 120 7.54 3.44 8.28
N ASN A 121 7.86 4.17 9.35
CA ASN A 121 7.19 4.03 10.65
C ASN A 121 5.78 4.64 10.69
N SER A 122 5.38 5.41 9.68
CA SER A 122 4.01 5.93 9.55
C SER A 122 3.10 5.04 8.68
N ALA A 123 3.60 3.87 8.24
CA ALA A 123 2.80 2.86 7.57
C ALA A 123 1.65 2.35 8.46
N ARG A 124 0.46 2.26 7.88
CA ARG A 124 -0.75 1.78 8.55
C ARG A 124 -1.18 0.41 8.04
N ALA A 125 -1.04 0.16 6.74
CA ALA A 125 -1.35 -1.13 6.15
C ALA A 125 -0.61 -1.32 4.81
N ARG A 126 -0.48 -2.59 4.42
CA ARG A 126 0.05 -3.02 3.13
C ARG A 126 -0.87 -4.07 2.52
N LYS A 127 -1.03 -4.04 1.21
CA LYS A 127 -1.72 -5.09 0.44
C LYS A 127 -1.01 -5.37 -0.87
N PRO A 128 -0.78 -6.64 -1.23
CA PRO A 128 -0.31 -6.98 -2.55
C PRO A 128 -1.45 -6.85 -3.55
N GLY A 129 -1.11 -6.55 -4.79
CA GLY A 129 -2.05 -6.42 -5.90
C GLY A 129 -1.37 -6.65 -7.24
N PHE A 130 -2.17 -6.59 -8.29
CA PHE A 130 -1.70 -6.69 -9.67
C PHE A 130 -1.64 -5.32 -10.32
N LEU A 131 -0.54 -5.04 -11.00
CA LEU A 131 -0.47 -3.94 -11.96
C LEU A 131 -0.93 -4.45 -13.32
N LEU A 132 -1.99 -3.87 -13.87
CA LEU A 132 -2.50 -4.19 -15.19
C LEU A 132 -1.79 -3.36 -16.28
N ASN A 133 -1.81 -3.84 -17.52
CA ASN A 133 -1.21 -3.19 -18.68
C ASN A 133 -1.89 -1.86 -19.08
N THR A 134 -3.07 -1.60 -18.52
CA THR A 134 -3.79 -0.31 -18.56
C THR A 134 -3.24 0.71 -17.57
N GLY A 135 -2.32 0.29 -16.68
CA GLY A 135 -1.79 1.07 -15.57
C GLY A 135 -2.59 0.98 -14.29
N LYS A 136 -3.79 0.37 -14.30
CA LYS A 136 -4.59 0.21 -13.08
C LYS A 136 -3.97 -0.80 -12.12
N ILE A 137 -4.08 -0.53 -10.82
CA ILE A 137 -3.73 -1.48 -9.77
C ILE A 137 -5.01 -2.05 -9.17
N THR A 138 -5.12 -3.38 -9.12
CA THR A 138 -6.24 -4.11 -8.53
C THR A 138 -5.78 -5.07 -7.44
N GLY A 139 -6.71 -5.50 -6.59
CA GLY A 139 -6.53 -6.65 -5.72
C GLY A 139 -6.44 -7.96 -6.51
N ILE A 140 -6.17 -9.04 -5.77
CA ILE A 140 -6.10 -10.41 -6.32
C ILE A 140 -7.47 -10.93 -6.79
N ASP A 141 -8.54 -10.29 -6.34
CA ASP A 141 -9.94 -10.52 -6.71
C ASP A 141 -10.37 -9.73 -7.97
N GLY A 142 -9.51 -8.86 -8.49
CA GLY A 142 -9.79 -7.99 -9.64
C GLY A 142 -10.46 -6.67 -9.28
N GLU A 143 -10.79 -6.44 -8.01
CA GLU A 143 -11.42 -5.21 -7.53
C GLU A 143 -10.39 -4.17 -7.10
N LEU A 144 -10.83 -2.96 -6.76
CA LEU A 144 -9.95 -1.96 -6.17
C LEU A 144 -9.45 -2.41 -4.79
N LEU A 145 -8.21 -2.04 -4.46
CA LEU A 145 -7.66 -2.33 -3.14
C LEU A 145 -8.43 -1.57 -2.05
N SER A 146 -9.07 -2.32 -1.16
CA SER A 146 -9.78 -1.78 0.01
C SER A 146 -8.89 -1.83 1.26
N PHE A 147 -8.89 -0.77 2.07
CA PHE A 147 -8.17 -0.67 3.34
C PHE A 147 -9.13 -0.28 4.45
N GLY A 148 -9.03 -0.95 5.60
CA GLY A 148 -9.70 -0.57 6.83
C GLY A 148 -8.67 -0.09 7.84
N VAL A 149 -8.27 1.17 7.74
CA VAL A 149 -7.31 1.83 8.63
C VAL A 149 -7.75 3.26 8.93
N ASP A 150 -7.43 3.71 10.14
CA ASP A 150 -7.68 5.10 10.52
C ASP A 150 -6.54 5.98 10.01
N ILE A 151 -6.91 7.09 9.38
CA ILE A 151 -5.99 8.12 8.89
C ILE A 151 -6.30 9.39 9.68
N GLU A 152 -5.36 9.82 10.52
CA GLU A 152 -5.54 10.98 11.39
C GLU A 152 -5.11 12.28 10.70
N PHE A 153 -4.00 12.26 9.96
CA PHE A 153 -3.39 13.46 9.40
C PHE A 153 -3.55 13.54 7.90
N GLY A 154 -3.09 12.53 7.17
CA GLY A 154 -2.99 12.61 5.73
C GLY A 154 -2.53 11.31 5.10
N LEU A 155 -3.26 10.86 4.08
CA LEU A 155 -3.01 9.60 3.40
C LEU A 155 -1.92 9.76 2.33
N PHE A 156 -0.84 9.00 2.48
CA PHE A 156 0.22 8.84 1.48
C PHE A 156 0.26 7.39 1.00
N VAL A 157 0.54 7.19 -0.29
CA VAL A 157 0.61 5.86 -0.89
C VAL A 157 2.02 5.61 -1.40
N VAL A 158 2.57 4.47 -1.06
CA VAL A 158 3.85 3.96 -1.59
C VAL A 158 3.56 2.66 -2.33
N VAL A 159 4.10 2.53 -3.54
CA VAL A 159 3.98 1.29 -4.32
C VAL A 159 5.36 0.70 -4.50
N TYR A 160 5.58 -0.48 -3.94
CA TYR A 160 6.77 -1.29 -4.21
C TYR A 160 6.46 -2.24 -5.37
N HIS A 161 7.38 -2.36 -6.33
CA HIS A 161 7.29 -3.30 -7.43
C HIS A 161 8.57 -4.15 -7.48
N ARG A 162 8.50 -5.33 -8.09
CA ARG A 162 9.66 -6.25 -8.14
C ARG A 162 10.78 -5.75 -9.03
N ASN A 163 10.42 -5.10 -10.14
CA ASN A 163 11.35 -4.73 -11.21
C ASN A 163 12.04 -3.36 -11.02
N HIS A 164 12.56 -3.03 -9.83
CA HIS A 164 13.45 -1.87 -9.70
C HIS A 164 14.84 -2.24 -9.19
N LEU A 165 15.78 -2.26 -10.16
CA LEU A 165 17.26 -2.38 -10.10
C LEU A 165 17.80 -3.82 -10.11
N SER A 166 18.60 -4.25 -11.09
CA SER A 166 19.71 -3.57 -11.78
C SER A 166 19.47 -3.30 -13.27
N VAL A 167 20.16 -2.30 -13.85
CA VAL A 167 20.13 -1.99 -15.28
C VAL A 167 21.47 -2.32 -15.93
N MET A 168 21.42 -3.03 -17.05
CA MET A 168 22.58 -3.35 -17.89
C MET A 168 22.44 -2.58 -19.21
N THR A 169 23.56 -2.23 -19.83
CA THR A 169 23.54 -1.55 -21.13
C THR A 169 22.82 -2.46 -22.14
N PRO A 170 21.91 -1.94 -22.99
CA PRO A 170 21.19 -2.77 -23.95
C PRO A 170 22.11 -3.28 -25.08
N GLN A 171 23.31 -2.69 -25.20
CA GLN A 171 24.37 -3.01 -26.15
C GLN A 171 25.74 -2.77 -25.47
N PRO A 172 26.86 -3.32 -25.99
CA PRO A 172 28.20 -2.97 -25.51
C PRO A 172 28.49 -1.47 -25.62
N LEU A 173 29.23 -0.91 -24.65
CA LEU A 173 29.68 0.49 -24.73
C LEU A 173 30.93 0.61 -25.60
N GLU A 174 30.96 1.64 -26.44
CA GLU A 174 32.13 1.95 -27.25
C GLU A 174 33.18 2.71 -26.43
N ASN A 175 34.46 2.38 -26.64
CA ASN A 175 35.56 3.12 -26.05
C ASN A 175 35.91 4.33 -26.92
N VAL A 176 35.82 5.52 -26.36
CA VAL A 176 36.24 6.76 -27.03
C VAL A 176 37.37 7.38 -26.22
N ASN A 177 38.60 7.27 -26.73
CA ASN A 177 39.83 7.80 -26.10
C ASN A 177 40.03 7.35 -24.64
N GLY A 178 39.74 6.08 -24.33
CA GLY A 178 39.86 5.55 -22.97
C GLY A 178 38.64 5.80 -22.07
N SER A 179 37.57 6.45 -22.58
CA SER A 179 36.34 6.69 -21.85
C SER A 179 35.18 5.84 -22.38
N TYR A 180 34.30 5.40 -21.48
CA TYR A 180 33.03 4.75 -21.79
C TYR A 180 31.90 5.61 -21.21
N THR A 181 30.92 5.99 -22.02
CA THR A 181 29.81 6.85 -21.59
C THR A 181 28.49 6.13 -21.77
N TRP A 182 27.66 6.14 -20.72
CA TRP A 182 26.29 5.65 -20.77
C TRP A 182 25.40 6.57 -19.94
N GLU A 183 24.28 7.01 -20.50
CA GLU A 183 23.24 7.74 -19.77
C GLU A 183 22.01 6.86 -19.63
N ALA A 184 21.64 6.53 -18.39
CA ALA A 184 20.34 5.94 -18.06
C ALA A 184 19.43 7.04 -17.51
N ARG A 185 18.24 7.23 -18.09
CA ARG A 185 17.23 8.19 -17.61
C ARG A 185 16.01 7.42 -17.15
N PHE A 186 15.60 7.68 -15.90
CA PHE A 186 14.39 7.13 -15.30
C PHE A 186 13.33 8.21 -15.21
N ILE A 187 12.23 8.10 -15.95
CA ILE A 187 11.11 9.05 -15.84
C ILE A 187 10.06 8.51 -14.87
N SER A 188 10.31 8.69 -13.58
CA SER A 188 9.25 8.83 -12.58
C SER A 188 8.67 10.25 -12.71
N LYS A 189 7.61 10.43 -13.51
CA LYS A 189 6.83 11.69 -13.48
C LYS A 189 5.82 11.65 -12.34
N PHE A 190 6.29 11.90 -11.12
CA PHE A 190 5.42 12.51 -10.12
C PHE A 190 5.21 13.96 -10.58
N ILE A 191 4.00 14.33 -10.99
CA ILE A 191 3.62 15.74 -11.15
C ILE A 191 2.95 16.16 -9.85
N PRO A 192 3.67 16.75 -8.87
CA PRO A 192 3.00 17.50 -7.82
C PRO A 192 2.32 18.69 -8.50
N LYS A 193 1.00 18.79 -8.33
CA LYS A 193 0.21 19.95 -8.75
C LYS A 193 0.93 21.22 -8.25
N GLN A 194 1.36 22.07 -9.18
CA GLN A 194 1.66 23.45 -8.84
C GLN A 194 0.34 24.06 -8.34
N VAL A 195 0.27 24.32 -7.04
CA VAL A 195 -0.83 25.09 -6.44
C VAL A 195 -0.78 26.47 -7.08
N LYS A 196 -1.71 26.76 -8.00
CA LYS A 196 -2.01 28.15 -8.34
C LYS A 196 -2.57 28.77 -7.08
N GLN A 197 -1.80 29.66 -6.45
CA GLN A 197 -2.33 30.53 -5.41
C GLN A 197 -3.50 31.34 -6.00
N PRO A 198 -4.61 31.51 -5.27
CA PRO A 198 -5.70 32.35 -5.73
C PRO A 198 -5.21 33.80 -5.82
N LEU A 199 -5.38 34.43 -6.99
CA LEU A 199 -5.27 35.88 -7.11
C LEU A 199 -6.38 36.48 -6.26
N THR A 200 -6.02 37.08 -5.13
CA THR A 200 -6.93 37.88 -4.33
C THR A 200 -7.40 39.04 -5.20
N ALA A 201 -8.70 39.07 -5.50
CA ALA A 201 -9.34 40.20 -6.14
C ALA A 201 -9.23 41.42 -5.20
N GLY A 202 -8.25 42.29 -5.46
CA GLY A 202 -8.19 43.63 -4.89
C GLY A 202 -9.30 44.48 -5.48
N LYS A 203 -10.19 44.95 -4.60
CA LYS A 203 -11.37 45.78 -4.89
C LYS A 203 -11.01 47.08 -5.61
N SER A 204 -11.95 47.52 -6.43
CA SER A 204 -12.10 48.85 -7.02
C SER A 204 -11.98 49.99 -5.98
N LEU A 205 -11.26 51.04 -6.36
CA LEU A 205 -11.71 52.43 -6.31
C LEU A 205 -11.34 53.10 -7.64
#